data_AF-A0A7X7GNE4-F1
#
_entry.id   AF-A0A7X7GNE4-F1
#
_cell.length_a   1.000
_cell.length_b   1.000
_cell.length_c   1.000
_cell.angle_alpha   90.00
_cell.angle_beta   90.00
_cell.angle_gamma   90.00
#
_symmetry.space_group_name_H-M   'P 1'
#
loop_
_entity.id
_entity.type
_entity.pdbx_description
1 polymer ?
#
loop_
_entity_poly.entity_id
_entity_poly.type
_entity_poly.pdbx_seq_one_letter_code
_entity_poly.pdbx_strand_id
1 'polypeptide(L)' 'GYEGKGYGELKADTADVLTEFVTPLRAKVDEYLADETELLRILADGADRAREVASRTLTQVYDKVGFLPRK' A
#
# COMPACT_ATOMS: atom_id res chain seq x y z
N GLY A 1 -0.38 -16.02 32.28
CA GLY A 1 -0.52 -17.21 31.40
C GLY A 1 -1.95 -17.72 31.47
N TYR A 2 -2.36 -18.56 30.52
CA TYR A 2 -3.72 -19.11 30.45
C TYR A 2 -3.91 -20.43 31.23
N GLU A 3 -3.02 -20.75 32.17
CA GLU A 3 -3.17 -21.95 33.01
C GLU A 3 -4.45 -21.91 33.84
N GLY A 4 -5.21 -23.00 33.81
CA GLY A 4 -6.51 -23.10 34.47
C GLY A 4 -7.66 -22.35 33.77
N LYS A 5 -7.37 -21.57 32.72
CA LYS A 5 -8.36 -20.86 31.90
C LYS A 5 -8.81 -21.72 30.72
N GLY A 6 -10.09 -21.63 30.36
CA GLY A 6 -10.64 -22.31 29.18
C GLY A 6 -10.27 -21.58 27.88
N TYR A 7 -10.32 -22.29 26.73
CA TYR A 7 -10.03 -21.71 25.41
C TYR A 7 -10.85 -20.47 25.03
N GLY A 8 -12.01 -20.25 25.66
CA GLY A 8 -12.84 -19.07 25.42
C GLY A 8 -12.13 -17.76 25.77
N GLU A 9 -11.37 -17.75 26.86
CA GLU A 9 -10.68 -16.53 27.34
C GLU A 9 -9.51 -16.17 26.43
N LEU A 10 -8.72 -17.16 26.00
CA LEU A 10 -7.68 -16.96 24.98
C LEU A 10 -8.24 -16.37 23.69
N LYS A 11 -9.41 -16.86 23.23
CA LYS A 11 -10.04 -16.37 22.00
C LYS A 11 -10.53 -14.93 22.14
N ALA A 12 -11.12 -14.59 23.28
CA ALA A 12 -11.59 -13.23 23.57
C ALA A 12 -10.41 -12.25 23.55
N ASP A 13 -9.36 -12.52 24.33
CA ASP A 13 -8.18 -11.66 24.38
C ASP A 13 -7.51 -11.52 23.01
N THR A 14 -7.44 -12.60 22.22
CA THR A 14 -6.89 -12.55 20.86
C THR A 14 -7.74 -11.67 19.95
N ALA A 15 -9.07 -11.76 20.04
CA ALA A 15 -9.99 -10.95 19.25
C ALA A 15 -9.88 -9.47 19.62
N ASP A 16 -9.74 -9.16 20.91
CA ASP A 16 -9.61 -7.78 21.39
C ASP A 16 -8.32 -7.15 20.86
N VAL A 17 -7.18 -7.83 21.01
CA VAL A 17 -5.88 -7.35 20.51
C VAL A 17 -5.89 -7.18 18.99
N LEU A 18 -6.44 -8.15 18.25
CA LEU A 18 -6.53 -8.04 16.80
C LEU A 18 -7.42 -6.85 16.40
N THR A 19 -8.55 -6.67 17.08
CA THR A 19 -9.49 -5.59 16.82
C THR A 19 -8.85 -4.23 17.06
N GLU A 20 -8.17 -4.06 18.20
CA GLU A 20 -7.40 -2.85 18.51
C GLU A 20 -6.36 -2.55 17.44
N PHE A 21 -5.65 -3.59 16.97
CA PHE A 21 -4.64 -3.45 15.91
C PHE A 21 -5.23 -3.05 14.55
N VAL A 22 -6.33 -3.68 14.11
CA VAL A 22 -6.88 -3.45 12.75
C VAL A 22 -7.78 -2.23 12.64
N THR A 23 -8.38 -1.77 13.75
CA THR A 23 -9.28 -0.61 13.76
C THR A 23 -8.65 0.67 13.19
N PRO A 24 -7.44 1.10 13.58
CA PRO A 24 -6.82 2.29 12.99
C PRO A 24 -6.48 2.10 11.51
N LEU A 25 -6.11 0.89 11.09
CA LEU A 25 -5.86 0.59 9.68
C LEU A 25 -7.14 0.72 8.85
N ARG A 26 -8.26 0.16 9.34
CA ARG A 26 -9.57 0.28 8.69
C ARG A 26 -9.98 1.74 8.54
N ALA A 27 -9.86 2.53 9.61
CA ALA A 27 -10.18 3.95 9.56
C ALA A 27 -9.37 4.70 8.49
N LYS A 28 -8.09 4.37 8.31
CA LYS A 28 -7.25 4.94 7.25
C LYS A 28 -7.67 4.51 5.85
N VAL A 29 -8.06 3.25 5.67
CA VAL A 29 -8.62 2.78 4.40
C VAL A 29 -9.89 3.55 4.07
N ASP A 30 -10.81 3.66 5.04
CA ASP A 30 -12.07 4.38 4.85
C ASP A 30 -11.85 5.87 4.54
N GLU A 31 -10.86 6.52 5.17
CA GLU A 31 -10.46 7.90 4.87
C GLU A 31 -10.03 8.08 3.41
N TYR A 32 -9.17 7.20 2.88
CA TYR A 32 -8.75 7.27 1.48
C TYR A 32 -9.86 6.91 0.48
N LEU A 33 -10.76 5.99 0.84
CA LEU A 33 -11.88 5.61 -0.02
C LEU A 33 -13.00 6.67 -0.04
N ALA A 34 -13.13 7.45 1.04
CA ALA A 34 -14.07 8.56 1.11
C ALA A 34 -13.63 9.78 0.28
N ASP A 35 -12.32 9.92 0.01
CA ASP A 35 -11.75 10.97 -0.83
C ASP A 35 -11.02 10.39 -2.04
N GLU A 36 -11.79 10.02 -3.06
CA GLU A 36 -11.26 9.51 -4.32
C GLU A 36 -10.31 10.52 -5.01
N THR A 37 -10.53 11.82 -4.82
CA THR A 37 -9.68 12.85 -5.45
C THR A 37 -8.28 12.84 -4.86
N GLU A 38 -8.16 12.79 -3.53
CA GLU A 38 -6.86 12.69 -2.86
C GLU A 38 -6.16 11.37 -3.20
N LEU A 39 -6.91 10.25 -3.27
CA LEU A 39 -6.36 8.96 -3.68
C LEU A 39 -5.77 9.02 -5.10
N LEU A 40 -6.51 9.59 -6.06
CA LEU A 40 -6.03 9.79 -7.42
C LEU A 40 -4.82 10.72 -7.49
N ARG A 41 -4.77 11.76 -6.65
CA ARG A 41 -3.62 12.66 -6.54
C ARG A 41 -2.36 11.91 -6.08
N ILE A 42 -2.46 11.10 -5.03
CA ILE A 42 -1.35 10.27 -4.52
C ILE A 42 -0.86 9.30 -5.60
N LEU A 43 -1.78 8.65 -6.31
CA LEU A 43 -1.45 7.72 -7.41
C LEU A 43 -0.76 8.44 -8.57
N ALA A 44 -1.22 9.63 -8.95
CA ALA A 44 -0.61 10.44 -9.99
C ALA A 44 0.83 10.85 -9.62
N ASP A 45 1.03 11.37 -8.40
CA ASP A 45 2.36 11.73 -7.89
C ASP A 45 3.31 10.51 -7.87
N GLY A 46 2.78 9.34 -7.50
CA GLY A 46 3.53 8.08 -7.51
C GLY A 46 3.92 7.66 -8.93
N ALA A 47 2.99 7.77 -9.88
CA ALA A 47 3.22 7.45 -11.28
C ALA A 47 4.29 8.36 -11.91
N ASP A 48 4.29 9.66 -11.59
CA ASP A 48 5.29 10.59 -12.11
C ASP A 48 6.69 10.28 -11.58
N ARG A 49 6.82 10.00 -10.28
CA ARG A 49 8.08 9.52 -9.68
C ARG A 49 8.56 8.22 -10.33
N ALA A 50 7.65 7.26 -10.54
CA ALA A 50 7.97 5.99 -11.19
C ALA A 50 8.42 6.19 -12.65
N ARG A 51 7.75 7.07 -13.40
CA ARG A 51 8.12 7.41 -14.79
C ARG A 51 9.50 8.04 -14.86
N GLU A 52 9.84 8.93 -13.94
CA GLU A 52 11.17 9.55 -13.90
C GLU A 52 12.28 8.49 -13.78
N VAL A 53 12.09 7.51 -12.89
CA VAL A 53 13.07 6.43 -12.70
C VAL A 53 13.08 5.47 -13.90
N ALA A 54 11.90 5.01 -14.34
CA ALA A 54 11.78 4.01 -15.40
C ALA A 54 12.21 4.53 -16.77
N SER A 55 11.96 5.81 -17.07
CA SER A 55 12.33 6.42 -18.36
C SER A 55 13.83 6.36 -18.61
N ARG A 56 14.67 6.53 -17.58
CA ARG A 56 16.13 6.43 -17.69
C ARG A 56 16.57 5.05 -18.18
N THR A 57 16.03 4.00 -17.57
CA THR A 57 16.29 2.61 -17.98
C THR A 57 15.78 2.37 -19.39
N LEU A 58 14.58 2.85 -19.72
CA LEU A 58 13.98 2.66 -21.04
C LEU A 58 14.81 3.34 -22.14
N THR A 59 15.30 4.56 -21.90
CA THR A 59 16.20 5.26 -22.82
C THR A 59 17.47 4.46 -23.07
N GLN A 60 18.12 3.96 -22.01
CA GLN A 60 19.32 3.12 -22.17
C GLN A 60 19.03 1.87 -22.98
N VAL A 61 17.90 1.20 -22.75
CA VAL A 61 17.50 0.03 -23.53
C VAL A 61 17.30 0.41 -25.00
N TYR A 62 16.58 1.50 -25.29
CA TYR A 62 16.33 1.96 -26.65
C TYR A 62 17.63 2.27 -27.40
N ASP A 63 18.56 2.96 -26.76
CA ASP A 63 19.88 3.26 -27.32
C ASP A 63 20.66 1.97 -27.64
N LYS A 64 20.58 0.95 -26.77
CA LYS A 64 21.30 -0.32 -26.94
C LYS A 64 20.70 -1.22 -28.03
N VAL A 65 19.39 -1.19 -28.22
CA VAL A 65 18.70 -2.01 -29.24
C VAL A 65 18.53 -1.28 -30.58
N GLY A 66 18.92 0.00 -30.66
CA GLY A 66 18.88 0.80 -31.88
C GLY A 66 17.51 1.42 -32.19
N PHE A 67 16.65 1.58 -31.18
CA PHE A 67 15.37 2.29 -31.34
C PHE A 67 15.57 3.80 -31.21
N LEU A 68 14.85 4.56 -32.04
CA LEU A 68 14.83 6.00 -31.93
C LEU A 68 14.11 6.43 -30.64
N PRO A 69 14.61 7.46 -29.93
CA PRO A 69 13.93 7.96 -28.75
C PRO A 69 12.54 8.47 -29.11
N ARG A 70 11.58 8.26 -28.19
CA ARG A 70 10.21 8.72 -28.34
C ARG A 70 10.21 10.25 -28.41
N LYS A 71 9.52 10.83 -29.40
CA LYS A 71 9.28 12.28 -29.49
C LYS A 71 8.57 12.81 -28.25
#